data_AF-A0A2I8A8M4-F1
#
_entry.id   AF-A0A2I8A8M4-F1
#
_cell.length_a   1.000
_cell.length_b   1.000
_cell.length_c   1.000
_cell.angle_alpha   90.00
_cell.angle_beta   90.00
_cell.angle_gamma   90.00
#
_symmetry.space_group_name_H-M   'P 1'
#
loop_
_entity.id
_entity.type
_entity.pdbx_description
1 polymer ?
#
loop_
_entity_poly.entity_id
_entity_poly.type
_entity_poly.pdbx_seq_one_letter_code
_entity_poly.pdbx_strand_id
1 'polypeptide(L)'
;MTQPQLSDKVRELIQKSRIVSFATWTNTHPPEAIELFQSADNEGRYLTDEDLQQIQQLAPATTALITVTQNLRDRVTEIVDEARNDVLAKFPDITQPGGGLYPAVRADACWRDFWHFLRCITYGIAGQHTDYTSPEGLHYMQLLYKELQVPLDAMVVGLEGIKAASLKRTEPEQQATLAPYFEHLIEQLKQFR
;
A
#
# COMPACT_ATOMS: atom_id res chain seq x y z
N MET A 1 -9.31 -24.75 -17.59
CA MET A 1 -9.39 -23.46 -18.30
C MET A 1 -8.08 -22.74 -18.06
N THR A 2 -7.29 -22.50 -19.10
CA THR A 2 -6.04 -21.74 -19.04
C THR A 2 -6.37 -20.30 -18.63
N GLN A 3 -5.68 -19.77 -17.62
CA GLN A 3 -5.79 -18.35 -17.27
C GLN A 3 -5.49 -17.51 -18.52
N PRO A 4 -6.33 -16.52 -18.87
CA PRO A 4 -6.02 -15.64 -19.99
C PRO A 4 -4.69 -14.93 -19.70
N GLN A 5 -3.74 -15.06 -20.64
CA GLN A 5 -2.46 -14.38 -20.55
C GLN A 5 -2.70 -12.86 -20.57
N LEU A 6 -2.09 -12.13 -19.63
CA LEU A 6 -2.09 -10.66 -19.64
C LEU A 6 -1.51 -10.16 -20.97
N SER A 7 -2.13 -9.11 -21.54
CA SER A 7 -1.62 -8.45 -22.75
C SER A 7 -0.26 -7.79 -22.50
N ASP A 8 0.51 -7.58 -23.55
CA ASP A 8 1.83 -6.92 -23.44
C ASP A 8 1.71 -5.52 -22.86
N LYS A 9 0.66 -4.78 -23.22
CA LYS A 9 0.32 -3.48 -22.65
C LYS A 9 0.13 -3.56 -21.12
N VAL A 10 -0.62 -4.55 -20.63
CA VAL A 10 -0.83 -4.73 -19.19
C VAL A 10 0.48 -5.08 -18.48
N ARG A 11 1.33 -5.93 -19.07
CA ARG A 11 2.64 -6.28 -18.48
C ARG A 11 3.55 -5.06 -18.37
N GLU A 12 3.60 -4.23 -19.42
CA GLU A 12 4.36 -2.99 -19.43
C GLU A 12 3.86 -2.02 -18.35
N LEU A 13 2.54 -1.86 -18.24
CA LEU A 13 1.93 -1.01 -17.21
C LEU A 13 2.24 -1.52 -15.79
N ILE A 14 2.19 -2.83 -15.54
CA ILE A 14 2.56 -3.42 -14.24
C ILE A 14 4.01 -3.06 -13.88
N GLN A 15 4.95 -3.20 -14.82
CA GLN A 15 6.37 -2.88 -14.57
C GLN A 15 6.59 -1.41 -14.23
N LYS A 16 5.80 -0.52 -14.85
CA LYS A 16 5.89 0.93 -14.67
C LYS A 16 5.09 1.45 -13.46
N SER A 17 4.15 0.69 -12.94
CA SER A 17 3.26 1.07 -11.82
C SER A 17 3.94 0.98 -10.45
N ARG A 18 5.23 1.31 -10.37
CA ARG A 18 5.96 1.31 -9.09
C ARG A 18 5.65 2.59 -8.32
N ILE A 19 4.68 2.49 -7.42
CA ILE A 19 4.13 3.67 -6.75
C ILE A 19 4.99 4.21 -5.61
N VAL A 20 6.03 3.51 -5.16
CA VAL A 20 6.90 3.97 -4.06
C VAL A 20 8.05 4.82 -4.59
N SER A 21 8.39 5.89 -3.88
CA SER A 21 9.58 6.71 -4.15
C SER A 21 10.17 7.25 -2.85
N PHE A 22 11.49 7.29 -2.78
CA PHE A 22 12.26 7.87 -1.67
C PHE A 22 13.11 9.08 -2.12
N ALA A 23 12.85 9.60 -3.32
CA ALA A 23 13.71 10.62 -3.95
C ALA A 23 13.83 11.92 -3.14
N THR A 24 12.80 12.28 -2.37
CA THR A 24 12.75 13.48 -1.54
C THR A 24 13.40 13.31 -0.16
N TRP A 25 13.73 12.07 0.23
CA TRP A 25 14.15 11.75 1.60
C TRP A 25 15.62 12.05 1.88
N THR A 26 16.42 12.33 0.84
CA THR A 26 17.86 12.60 0.91
C THR A 26 18.25 13.74 1.86
N ASN A 27 17.32 14.65 2.16
CA ASN A 27 17.53 15.75 3.12
C ASN A 27 17.36 15.33 4.60
N THR A 28 16.79 14.16 4.85
CA THR A 28 16.38 13.70 6.19
C THR A 28 16.95 12.34 6.58
N HIS A 29 17.32 11.53 5.59
CA HIS A 29 17.85 10.19 5.77
C HIS A 29 19.19 10.06 5.05
N PRO A 30 20.19 9.41 5.66
CA PRO A 30 21.42 9.10 4.97
C PRO A 30 21.16 8.09 3.83
N PRO A 31 21.99 8.08 2.76
CA PRO A 31 21.81 7.17 1.62
C PRO A 31 21.68 5.70 2.01
N GLU A 32 22.42 5.27 3.03
CA GLU A 32 22.40 3.90 3.54
C GLU A 32 21.02 3.52 4.12
N ALA A 33 20.34 4.46 4.78
CA ALA A 33 18.99 4.22 5.29
C ALA A 33 17.98 4.14 4.14
N ILE A 34 18.11 5.02 3.14
CA ILE A 34 17.25 5.02 1.95
C ILE A 34 17.40 3.70 1.19
N GLU A 35 18.61 3.15 1.10
CA GLU A 35 18.86 1.88 0.42
C GLU A 35 18.13 0.70 1.07
N LEU A 36 17.94 0.70 2.39
CA LEU A 36 17.16 -0.35 3.08
C LEU A 36 15.69 -0.34 2.63
N PHE A 37 15.08 0.85 2.53
CA PHE A 37 13.73 0.99 2.00
C PHE A 37 13.65 0.61 0.52
N GLN A 38 14.63 1.07 -0.28
CA GLN A 38 14.70 0.80 -1.71
C GLN A 38 14.85 -0.70 -2.01
N SER A 39 15.69 -1.40 -1.23
CA SER A 39 15.91 -2.84 -1.34
C SER A 39 14.65 -3.63 -0.96
N ALA A 40 14.01 -3.29 0.16
CA ALA A 40 12.74 -3.91 0.56
C ALA A 40 11.64 -3.72 -0.51
N ASP A 41 11.56 -2.54 -1.12
CA ASP A 41 10.61 -2.28 -2.19
C ASP A 41 10.97 -3.00 -3.51
N ASN A 42 12.26 -3.11 -3.85
CA ASN A 42 12.73 -3.88 -5.00
C ASN A 42 12.31 -5.36 -4.88
N GLU A 43 12.35 -5.90 -3.67
CA GLU A 43 11.97 -7.27 -3.35
C GLU A 43 10.46 -7.44 -3.10
N GLY A 44 9.68 -6.35 -3.07
CA GLY A 44 8.24 -6.38 -2.82
C GLY A 44 7.86 -6.86 -1.42
N ARG A 45 8.75 -6.73 -0.43
CA ARG A 45 8.58 -7.25 0.94
C ARG A 45 8.46 -6.14 1.97
N TYR A 46 7.82 -6.42 3.10
CA TYR A 46 7.86 -5.49 4.24
C TYR A 46 9.29 -5.36 4.79
N LEU A 47 9.56 -4.27 5.52
CA LEU A 47 10.79 -4.11 6.28
C LEU A 47 10.88 -5.22 7.35
N THR A 48 12.01 -5.91 7.39
CA THR A 48 12.33 -6.89 8.42
C THR A 48 12.73 -6.19 9.73
N ASP A 49 12.83 -6.95 10.81
CA ASP A 49 13.35 -6.40 12.07
C ASP A 49 14.79 -5.92 11.94
N GLU A 50 15.59 -6.58 11.10
CA GLU A 50 16.96 -6.16 10.79
C GLU A 50 16.96 -4.82 10.03
N ASP A 51 16.14 -4.67 8.99
CA ASP A 51 16.05 -3.38 8.27
C ASP A 51 15.64 -2.25 9.21
N LEU A 52 14.63 -2.48 10.06
CA LEU A 52 14.11 -1.48 11.00
C LEU A 52 15.15 -1.12 12.07
N GLN A 53 15.89 -2.09 12.58
CA GLN A 53 16.98 -1.84 13.52
C GLN A 53 18.10 -1.01 12.87
N GLN A 54 18.47 -1.31 11.62
CA GLN A 54 19.48 -0.52 10.90
C GLN A 54 18.98 0.89 10.57
N ILE A 55 17.73 1.05 10.14
CA ILE A 55 17.09 2.36 9.92
C ILE A 55 17.11 3.17 11.23
N GLN A 56 16.79 2.55 12.36
CA GLN A 56 16.80 3.22 13.66
C GLN A 56 18.20 3.73 14.03
N GLN A 57 19.26 2.96 13.73
CA GLN A 57 20.64 3.38 14.00
C GLN A 57 21.08 4.54 13.09
N LEU A 58 20.69 4.48 11.81
CA LEU A 58 21.07 5.46 10.79
C LEU A 58 20.25 6.76 10.86
N ALA A 59 18.99 6.67 11.29
CA ALA A 59 18.06 7.79 11.41
C ALA A 59 17.30 7.72 12.75
N PRO A 60 17.95 8.06 13.88
CA PRO A 60 17.37 7.90 15.23
C PRO A 60 16.04 8.60 15.46
N ALA A 61 15.75 9.67 14.70
CA ALA A 61 14.47 10.37 14.76
C ALA A 61 13.28 9.45 14.46
N THR A 62 13.45 8.39 13.66
CA THR A 62 12.40 7.43 13.26
C THR A 62 11.99 6.46 14.38
N THR A 63 12.77 6.39 15.46
CA THR A 63 12.58 5.44 16.57
C THR A 63 11.14 5.37 17.07
N ALA A 64 10.45 6.52 17.19
CA ALA A 64 9.09 6.57 17.72
C ALA A 64 8.08 5.80 16.86
N LEU A 65 8.33 5.63 15.56
CA LEU A 65 7.41 4.95 14.64
C LEU A 65 7.86 3.53 14.23
N ILE A 66 9.01 3.05 14.71
CA ILE A 66 9.50 1.70 14.41
C ILE A 66 8.57 0.63 14.99
N THR A 67 8.22 0.74 16.28
CA THR A 67 7.37 -0.26 16.94
C THR A 67 5.98 -0.34 16.30
N VAL A 68 5.39 0.79 15.92
CA VAL A 68 4.08 0.78 15.23
C VAL A 68 4.20 0.20 13.82
N THR A 69 5.30 0.46 13.11
CA THR A 69 5.57 -0.17 11.81
C THR A 69 5.61 -1.70 11.93
N GLN A 70 6.32 -2.23 12.93
CA GLN A 70 6.38 -3.68 13.20
C GLN A 70 5.00 -4.24 13.49
N ASN A 71 4.24 -3.60 14.38
CA ASN A 71 2.91 -4.03 14.74
C ASN A 71 1.97 -4.09 13.51
N LEU A 72 1.97 -3.07 12.66
CA LEU A 72 1.16 -3.05 11.45
C LEU A 72 1.58 -4.14 10.44
N ARG A 73 2.89 -4.34 10.25
CA ARG A 73 3.44 -5.43 9.43
C ARG A 73 2.97 -6.79 9.94
N ASP A 74 3.11 -7.04 11.23
CA ASP A 74 2.83 -8.34 11.84
C ASP A 74 1.33 -8.66 11.86
N ARG A 75 0.46 -7.63 11.79
CA ARG A 75 -1.00 -7.75 11.73
C ARG A 75 -1.59 -7.54 10.33
N VAL A 76 -0.78 -7.51 9.27
CA VAL A 76 -1.23 -7.22 7.91
C VAL A 76 -2.40 -8.10 7.46
N THR A 77 -2.37 -9.41 7.77
CA THR A 77 -3.43 -10.34 7.35
C THR A 77 -4.78 -9.93 7.95
N GLU A 78 -4.82 -9.63 9.25
CA GLU A 78 -6.05 -9.21 9.92
C GLU A 78 -6.57 -7.86 9.39
N ILE A 79 -5.66 -6.93 9.12
CA ILE A 79 -5.98 -5.60 8.57
C ILE A 79 -6.60 -5.73 7.18
N VAL A 80 -5.98 -6.53 6.30
CA VAL A 80 -6.48 -6.77 4.95
C VAL A 80 -7.82 -7.51 4.96
N ASP A 81 -8.00 -8.47 5.87
CA ASP A 81 -9.27 -9.20 6.00
C ASP A 81 -10.41 -8.30 6.49
N GLU A 82 -10.17 -7.41 7.47
CA GLU A 82 -11.16 -6.39 7.88
C GLU A 82 -11.53 -5.47 6.72
N ALA A 83 -10.54 -4.92 6.00
CA ALA A 83 -10.77 -4.04 4.87
C ALA A 83 -11.52 -4.73 3.72
N ARG A 84 -11.20 -5.99 3.44
CA ARG A 84 -11.92 -6.83 2.48
C ARG A 84 -13.38 -7.00 2.90
N ASN A 85 -13.66 -7.26 4.17
CA ASN A 85 -15.03 -7.41 4.66
C ASN A 85 -15.85 -6.12 4.51
N ASP A 86 -15.24 -4.95 4.74
CA ASP A 86 -15.89 -3.65 4.51
C ASP A 86 -16.26 -3.46 3.03
N VAL A 87 -15.36 -3.84 2.10
CA VAL A 87 -15.65 -3.81 0.66
C VAL A 87 -16.80 -4.74 0.30
N LEU A 88 -16.78 -5.99 0.79
CA LEU A 88 -17.84 -6.96 0.50
C LEU A 88 -19.18 -6.57 1.13
N ALA A 89 -19.19 -5.93 2.30
CA ALA A 89 -20.40 -5.42 2.92
C ALA A 89 -21.00 -4.26 2.13
N LYS A 90 -20.16 -3.36 1.59
CA LYS A 90 -20.61 -2.21 0.81
C LYS A 90 -20.99 -2.59 -0.63
N PHE A 91 -20.33 -3.60 -1.21
CA PHE A 91 -20.57 -4.07 -2.57
C PHE A 91 -20.81 -5.60 -2.58
N PRO A 92 -21.97 -6.08 -2.12
CA PRO A 92 -22.22 -7.52 -1.90
C PRO A 92 -22.11 -8.38 -3.18
N ASP A 93 -22.42 -7.81 -4.34
CA ASP A 93 -22.41 -8.53 -5.62
C ASP A 93 -21.08 -8.38 -6.38
N ILE A 94 -20.07 -7.69 -5.83
CA ILE A 94 -18.85 -7.34 -6.57
C ILE A 94 -18.03 -8.56 -7.02
N THR A 95 -18.15 -9.67 -6.30
CA THR A 95 -17.46 -10.95 -6.61
C THR A 95 -18.35 -11.94 -7.37
N GLN A 96 -19.62 -11.62 -7.60
CA GLN A 96 -20.57 -12.47 -8.34
C GLN A 96 -20.38 -12.29 -9.85
N PRO A 97 -20.87 -13.22 -10.70
CA PRO A 97 -20.83 -13.04 -12.16
C PRO A 97 -21.40 -11.68 -12.59
N GLY A 98 -20.59 -10.89 -13.32
CA GLY A 98 -20.93 -9.51 -13.71
C GLY A 98 -20.40 -8.42 -12.76
N GLY A 99 -19.95 -8.79 -11.56
CA GLY A 99 -19.29 -7.90 -10.61
C GLY A 99 -17.85 -7.55 -11.00
N GLY A 100 -17.37 -6.39 -10.54
CA GLY A 100 -16.04 -5.85 -10.90
C GLY A 100 -14.84 -6.67 -10.42
N LEU A 101 -15.03 -7.55 -9.43
CA LEU A 101 -14.01 -8.46 -8.90
C LEU A 101 -14.24 -9.92 -9.30
N TYR A 102 -15.15 -10.19 -10.25
CA TYR A 102 -15.31 -11.51 -10.86
C TYR A 102 -14.46 -11.65 -12.14
N PRO A 103 -13.82 -12.80 -12.40
CA PRO A 103 -13.81 -14.02 -11.58
C PRO A 103 -12.86 -13.94 -10.39
N ALA A 104 -12.86 -14.95 -9.51
CA ALA A 104 -12.11 -14.98 -8.23
C ALA A 104 -10.66 -14.48 -8.30
N VAL A 105 -9.93 -14.76 -9.38
CA VAL A 105 -8.56 -14.27 -9.59
C VAL A 105 -8.45 -12.72 -9.58
N ARG A 106 -9.49 -11.99 -9.99
CA ARG A 106 -9.55 -10.52 -9.89
C ARG A 106 -9.75 -10.07 -8.44
N ALA A 107 -10.60 -10.77 -7.69
CA ALA A 107 -10.73 -10.53 -6.25
C ALA A 107 -9.39 -10.79 -5.54
N ASP A 108 -8.73 -11.92 -5.82
CA ASP A 108 -7.42 -12.24 -5.26
C ASP A 108 -6.37 -11.18 -5.60
N ALA A 109 -6.41 -10.61 -6.81
CA ALA A 109 -5.55 -9.49 -7.19
C ALA A 109 -5.84 -8.23 -6.37
N CYS A 110 -7.12 -7.88 -6.19
CA CYS A 110 -7.54 -6.75 -5.37
C CYS A 110 -7.07 -6.89 -3.91
N TRP A 111 -7.19 -8.09 -3.32
CA TRP A 111 -6.73 -8.32 -1.95
C TRP A 111 -5.20 -8.29 -1.83
N ARG A 112 -4.47 -8.72 -2.87
CA ARG A 112 -3.01 -8.52 -2.93
C ARG A 112 -2.63 -7.05 -3.02
N ASP A 113 -3.39 -6.24 -3.76
CA ASP A 113 -3.16 -4.79 -3.82
C ASP A 113 -3.31 -4.15 -2.43
N PHE A 114 -4.27 -4.59 -1.61
CA PHE A 114 -4.42 -4.11 -0.23
C PHE A 114 -3.18 -4.41 0.62
N TRP A 115 -2.64 -5.62 0.50
CA TRP A 115 -1.38 -6.00 1.16
C TRP A 115 -0.21 -5.12 0.69
N HIS A 116 -0.11 -4.83 -0.61
CA HIS A 116 0.93 -3.96 -1.15
C HIS A 116 0.74 -2.50 -0.73
N PHE A 117 -0.49 -2.00 -0.64
CA PHE A 117 -0.76 -0.64 -0.19
C PHE A 117 -0.36 -0.43 1.26
N LEU A 118 -0.72 -1.36 2.16
CA LEU A 118 -0.28 -1.26 3.54
C LEU A 118 1.26 -1.29 3.63
N ARG A 119 1.94 -2.09 2.81
CA ARG A 119 3.41 -2.12 2.73
C ARG A 119 3.98 -0.73 2.40
N CYS A 120 3.47 -0.10 1.34
CA CYS A 120 3.89 1.24 0.93
C CYS A 120 3.66 2.27 2.05
N ILE A 121 2.49 2.22 2.70
CA ILE A 121 2.16 3.07 3.85
C ILE A 121 3.15 2.85 5.00
N THR A 122 3.50 1.59 5.30
CA THR A 122 4.45 1.28 6.38
C THR A 122 5.86 1.79 6.10
N TYR A 123 6.29 1.88 4.83
CA TYR A 123 7.54 2.57 4.50
C TYR A 123 7.46 4.05 4.84
N GLY A 124 6.38 4.73 4.44
CA GLY A 124 6.16 6.13 4.79
C GLY A 124 6.20 6.37 6.30
N ILE A 125 5.51 5.52 7.07
CA ILE A 125 5.51 5.57 8.54
C ILE A 125 6.92 5.39 9.10
N ALA A 126 7.65 4.35 8.69
CA ALA A 126 9.00 4.10 9.19
C ALA A 126 10.00 5.19 8.79
N GLY A 127 9.82 5.81 7.61
CA GLY A 127 10.63 6.93 7.15
C GLY A 127 10.14 8.30 7.64
N GLN A 128 9.06 8.37 8.42
CA GLN A 128 8.44 9.62 8.87
C GLN A 128 8.12 10.63 7.75
N HIS A 129 7.74 10.12 6.59
CA HIS A 129 7.46 10.91 5.40
C HIS A 129 6.17 10.46 4.74
N THR A 130 5.22 11.39 4.57
CA THR A 130 3.95 11.11 3.90
C THR A 130 4.09 11.11 2.37
N ASP A 131 5.17 11.67 1.83
CA ASP A 131 5.45 11.77 0.39
C ASP A 131 6.18 10.55 -0.17
N TYR A 132 5.84 9.35 0.29
CA TYR A 132 6.47 8.08 -0.07
C TYR A 132 6.06 7.53 -1.45
N THR A 133 5.32 8.31 -2.26
CA THR A 133 4.78 7.86 -3.55
C THR A 133 5.40 8.55 -4.76
N SER A 134 5.61 7.80 -5.85
CA SER A 134 6.03 8.30 -7.16
C SER A 134 4.83 8.85 -7.97
N PRO A 135 4.84 10.14 -8.37
CA PRO A 135 3.83 10.66 -9.29
C PRO A 135 3.80 9.92 -10.64
N GLU A 136 4.96 9.54 -11.15
CA GLU A 136 5.07 8.74 -12.38
C GLU A 136 4.48 7.34 -12.19
N GLY A 137 4.84 6.67 -11.08
CA GLY A 137 4.31 5.34 -10.76
C GLY A 137 2.79 5.33 -10.58
N LEU A 138 2.25 6.35 -9.92
CA LEU A 138 0.81 6.55 -9.76
C LEU A 138 0.11 6.80 -11.09
N HIS A 139 0.72 7.58 -11.99
CA HIS A 139 0.19 7.77 -13.34
C HIS A 139 0.06 6.45 -14.11
N TYR A 140 1.09 5.60 -14.07
CA TYR A 140 1.02 4.29 -14.72
C TYR A 140 0.04 3.35 -14.02
N MET A 141 -0.10 3.41 -12.69
CA MET A 141 -1.12 2.66 -11.95
C MET A 141 -2.53 3.08 -12.37
N GLN A 142 -2.78 4.37 -12.60
CA GLN A 142 -4.07 4.86 -13.11
C GLN A 142 -4.38 4.27 -14.50
N LEU A 143 -3.39 4.27 -15.39
CA LEU A 143 -3.53 3.66 -16.73
C LEU A 143 -3.79 2.15 -16.63
N LEU A 144 -3.08 1.46 -15.73
CA LEU A 144 -3.26 0.04 -15.46
C LEU A 144 -4.68 -0.26 -14.95
N TYR A 145 -5.14 0.50 -13.96
CA TYR A 145 -6.47 0.32 -13.35
C TYR A 145 -7.58 0.60 -14.36
N LYS A 146 -7.40 1.59 -15.24
CA LYS A 146 -8.31 1.85 -16.36
C LYS A 146 -8.34 0.69 -17.35
N GLU A 147 -7.18 0.17 -17.74
CA GLU A 147 -7.06 -0.94 -18.69
C GLU A 147 -7.71 -2.22 -18.13
N LEU A 148 -7.50 -2.49 -16.84
CA LEU A 148 -8.03 -3.65 -16.13
C LEU A 148 -9.47 -3.46 -15.62
N GLN A 149 -10.08 -2.30 -15.87
CA GLN A 149 -11.42 -1.93 -15.39
C GLN A 149 -11.58 -2.21 -13.88
N VAL A 150 -10.59 -1.78 -13.09
CA VAL A 150 -10.59 -1.96 -11.63
C VAL A 150 -11.70 -1.10 -11.02
N PRO A 151 -12.54 -1.64 -10.12
CA PRO A 151 -13.60 -0.88 -9.46
C PRO A 151 -13.01 0.10 -8.44
N LEU A 152 -12.68 1.32 -8.87
CA LEU A 152 -12.02 2.34 -8.03
C LEU A 152 -12.81 2.68 -6.76
N ASP A 153 -14.14 2.66 -6.80
CA ASP A 153 -14.98 2.85 -5.62
C ASP A 153 -14.73 1.78 -4.54
N ALA A 154 -14.55 0.53 -4.95
CA ALA A 154 -14.21 -0.56 -4.03
C ALA A 154 -12.79 -0.44 -3.51
N MET A 155 -11.84 0.01 -4.33
CA MET A 155 -10.46 0.21 -3.91
C MET A 155 -10.32 1.34 -2.87
N VAL A 156 -11.05 2.45 -3.04
CA VAL A 156 -11.07 3.56 -2.06
C VAL A 156 -11.66 3.08 -0.73
N VAL A 157 -12.76 2.33 -0.77
CA VAL A 157 -13.36 1.73 0.45
C VAL A 157 -12.40 0.76 1.12
N GLY A 158 -11.67 -0.03 0.34
CA GLY A 158 -10.62 -0.90 0.84
C GLY A 158 -9.52 -0.14 1.58
N LEU A 159 -8.98 0.93 1.00
CA LEU A 159 -7.96 1.77 1.65
C LEU A 159 -8.50 2.46 2.91
N GLU A 160 -9.75 2.94 2.90
CA GLU A 160 -10.41 3.49 4.10
C GLU A 160 -10.55 2.41 5.20
N GLY A 161 -10.90 1.18 4.83
CA GLY A 161 -10.92 0.02 5.72
C GLY A 161 -9.53 -0.32 6.28
N ILE A 162 -8.48 -0.30 5.44
CA ILE A 162 -7.08 -0.51 5.87
C ILE A 162 -6.68 0.55 6.89
N LYS A 163 -7.01 1.83 6.65
CA LYS A 163 -6.78 2.93 7.61
C LYS A 163 -7.49 2.63 8.93
N ALA A 164 -8.78 2.37 8.89
CA ALA A 164 -9.57 2.13 10.09
C ALA A 164 -9.04 0.92 10.89
N ALA A 165 -8.82 -0.22 10.23
CA ALA A 165 -8.29 -1.43 10.85
C ALA A 165 -6.86 -1.24 11.39
N SER A 166 -6.02 -0.49 10.70
CA SER A 166 -4.67 -0.15 11.18
C SER A 166 -4.70 0.71 12.43
N LEU A 167 -5.46 1.80 12.43
CA LEU A 167 -5.53 2.73 13.57
C LEU A 167 -6.12 2.10 14.84
N LYS A 168 -7.03 1.11 14.71
CA LYS A 168 -7.52 0.32 15.85
C LYS A 168 -6.41 -0.46 16.58
N ARG A 169 -5.27 -0.71 15.92
CA ARG A 169 -4.14 -1.50 16.44
C ARG A 169 -3.00 -0.62 16.99
N THR A 170 -3.21 0.69 17.01
CA THR A 170 -2.23 1.67 17.47
C THR A 170 -2.76 2.45 18.67
N GLU A 171 -1.87 3.00 19.48
CA GLU A 171 -2.26 3.82 20.63
C GLU A 171 -3.07 5.04 20.18
N PRO A 172 -4.13 5.45 20.92
CA PRO A 172 -4.99 6.56 20.52
C PRO A 172 -4.23 7.87 20.24
N GLU A 173 -3.17 8.13 21.02
CA GLU A 173 -2.31 9.31 20.87
C GLU A 173 -1.48 9.31 19.57
N GLN A 174 -1.20 8.14 19.00
CA GLN A 174 -0.46 8.01 17.74
C GLN A 174 -1.37 8.12 16.51
N GLN A 175 -2.68 7.92 16.66
CA GLN A 175 -3.59 7.84 15.51
C GLN A 175 -3.61 9.12 14.67
N ALA A 176 -3.57 10.29 15.32
CA ALA A 176 -3.53 11.58 14.63
C ALA A 176 -2.24 11.77 13.81
N THR A 177 -1.12 11.24 14.30
CA THR A 177 0.18 11.26 13.60
C THR A 177 0.20 10.26 12.45
N LEU A 178 -0.48 9.11 12.58
CA LEU A 178 -0.46 8.04 11.59
C LEU A 178 -1.49 8.20 10.47
N ALA A 179 -2.64 8.81 10.75
CA ALA A 179 -3.71 8.99 9.77
C ALA A 179 -3.25 9.64 8.45
N PRO A 180 -2.38 10.68 8.43
CA PRO A 180 -1.91 11.32 7.20
C PRO A 180 -1.21 10.38 6.21
N TYR A 181 -0.52 9.33 6.69
CA TYR A 181 0.15 8.37 5.79
C TYR A 181 -0.87 7.58 4.98
N PHE A 182 -1.99 7.17 5.59
CA PHE A 182 -3.07 6.49 4.89
C PHE A 182 -3.86 7.45 3.99
N GLU A 183 -4.15 8.66 4.51
CA GLU A 183 -4.88 9.70 3.78
C GLU A 183 -4.17 10.08 2.48
N HIS A 184 -2.84 10.19 2.51
CA HIS A 184 -2.06 10.44 1.30
C HIS A 184 -2.41 9.46 0.17
N LEU A 185 -2.33 8.15 0.40
CA LEU A 185 -2.61 7.15 -0.63
C LEU A 185 -4.10 7.10 -1.02
N ILE A 186 -5.01 7.31 -0.06
CA ILE A 186 -6.46 7.42 -0.33
C ILE A 186 -6.74 8.57 -1.28
N GLU A 187 -6.16 9.75 -1.03
CA GLU A 187 -6.36 10.94 -1.86
C GLU A 187 -5.70 10.79 -3.23
N GLN A 188 -4.53 10.14 -3.34
CA GLN A 188 -3.95 9.81 -4.64
C GLN A 188 -4.88 8.88 -5.45
N LEU A 189 -5.45 7.86 -4.82
CA LEU A 189 -6.33 6.92 -5.52
C LEU A 189 -7.66 7.56 -5.93
N LYS A 190 -8.20 8.49 -5.14
CA LYS A 190 -9.42 9.24 -5.50
C LYS A 190 -9.25 10.07 -6.79
N GLN A 191 -8.02 10.51 -7.09
CA GLN A 191 -7.71 11.27 -8.32
C GLN A 191 -7.73 10.40 -9.59
N PHE A 192 -7.86 9.08 -9.48
CA PHE A 192 -7.87 8.20 -10.65
C PHE A 192 -9.19 8.27 -11.45
N ARG A 193 -10.21 8.91 -10.87
CA ARG A 193 -11.58 9.02 -11.38
C ARG A 193 -11.73 10.05 -12.48
#